data_AF-A0A432EV44-F1
#
_entry.id   AF-A0A432EV44-F1
#
_cell.length_a   1.000
_cell.length_b   1.000
_cell.length_c   1.000
_cell.angle_alpha   90.00
_cell.angle_beta   90.00
_cell.angle_gamma   90.00
#
_symmetry.space_group_name_H-M   'P 1'
#
loop_
_entity.id
_entity.type
_entity.pdbx_description
1 polymer ?
#
loop_
_entity_poly.entity_id
_entity_poly.type
_entity_poly.pdbx_seq_one_letter_code
_entity_poly.pdbx_strand_id
1 'polypeptide(L)'
;MWMLLPARAQDAEALGALVGVLKESDDPGFQLDILKGIAAAFQGQRNLKPPKGWGAVAQRLAKSPNAEVRQLAQSLSLTFGSKAAMDALRKVMVDGKAKLPERRKALAALVAARDAKLPEVLRGLLREKALRREALRGLGAFEDRKTPAAILKIFTKLNTAGKRDALTTLASRVSFAKALMKALGSGAVKANELPADIVRQLRAHGVKDINAQLDKVWGVSRSTPAAKLAEIARYKKLLMADAAMPADLSHGRMLFNRACVQCHKLYGEGGEIGPDITGSNRNNLDYLLTNMLDPNAEIPNDYRTTILRTKDNRVLVGVIRRSEGQSVTIATPAEVVTLAKRDVAAIDPQNFSMMPEGLVLAFKEDELRDLVAYLRGSRQVALPNKDN
;
A
#
# COMPACT_ATOMS: atom_id res chain seq x y z
N MET A 1 -26.51 -34.73 -25.26
CA MET A 1 -25.15 -34.14 -25.31
C MET A 1 -25.26 -32.66 -24.97
N TRP A 2 -25.32 -32.32 -23.68
CA TRP A 2 -25.30 -30.92 -23.23
C TRP A 2 -23.84 -30.50 -23.16
N MET A 3 -23.37 -29.79 -24.20
CA MET A 3 -22.05 -29.18 -24.17
C MET A 3 -22.05 -28.12 -23.07
N LEU A 4 -21.33 -28.39 -21.97
CA LEU A 4 -20.90 -27.38 -21.03
C LEU A 4 -20.06 -26.36 -21.81
N LEU A 5 -20.68 -25.24 -22.19
CA LEU A 5 -19.94 -24.07 -22.62
C LEU A 5 -18.93 -23.72 -21.50
N PRO A 6 -17.65 -23.49 -21.82
CA PRO A 6 -16.69 -23.10 -20.80
C PRO A 6 -17.20 -21.82 -20.11
N ALA A 7 -17.18 -21.76 -18.77
CA ALA A 7 -17.77 -20.69 -17.97
C ALA A 7 -17.50 -19.25 -18.50
N ARG A 8 -16.33 -19.02 -19.11
CA ARG A 8 -15.96 -17.74 -19.74
C ARG A 8 -16.81 -17.32 -20.95
N ALA A 9 -17.39 -18.26 -21.69
CA ALA A 9 -18.27 -17.98 -22.82
C ALA A 9 -19.66 -17.52 -22.32
N GLN A 10 -20.19 -18.17 -21.28
CA GLN A 10 -21.43 -17.77 -20.61
C GLN A 10 -21.29 -16.39 -19.96
N ASP A 11 -20.13 -16.09 -19.34
CA ASP A 11 -19.84 -14.77 -18.77
C ASP A 11 -19.86 -13.65 -19.83
N ALA A 12 -19.37 -13.94 -21.04
CA ALA A 12 -19.33 -12.97 -22.14
C ALA A 12 -20.72 -12.68 -22.73
N GLU A 13 -21.58 -13.71 -22.80
CA GLU A 13 -22.96 -13.58 -23.26
C GLU A 13 -23.82 -12.82 -22.24
N ALA A 14 -23.71 -13.17 -20.95
CA ALA A 14 -24.38 -12.46 -19.86
C ALA A 14 -23.98 -10.98 -19.82
N LEU A 15 -22.69 -10.67 -19.98
CA LEU A 15 -22.22 -9.29 -20.05
C LEU A 15 -22.76 -8.56 -21.29
N GLY A 16 -22.87 -9.25 -22.43
CA GLY A 16 -23.49 -8.71 -23.64
C GLY A 16 -24.96 -8.34 -23.42
N ALA A 17 -25.73 -9.19 -22.73
CA ALA A 17 -27.11 -8.94 -22.39
C ALA A 17 -27.26 -7.70 -21.48
N LEU A 18 -26.45 -7.58 -20.43
CA LEU A 18 -26.44 -6.39 -19.55
C LEU A 18 -26.13 -5.10 -20.31
N VAL A 19 -25.23 -5.14 -21.30
CA VAL A 19 -24.94 -3.99 -22.16
C VAL A 19 -26.11 -3.67 -23.09
N GLY A 20 -26.85 -4.68 -23.56
CA GLY A 20 -28.11 -4.50 -24.27
C GLY A 20 -29.14 -3.76 -23.42
N VAL A 21 -29.33 -4.18 -22.17
CA VAL A 21 -30.24 -3.54 -21.22
C VAL A 21 -29.83 -2.08 -20.94
N LEU A 22 -28.53 -1.81 -20.74
CA LEU A 22 -28.02 -0.44 -20.58
C LEU A 22 -28.23 0.43 -21.83
N LYS A 23 -28.30 -0.18 -23.02
CA LYS A 23 -28.61 0.52 -24.26
C LYS A 23 -30.09 0.88 -24.38
N GLU A 24 -30.99 0.14 -23.75
CA GLU A 24 -32.43 0.35 -23.88
C GLU A 24 -32.99 1.25 -22.78
N SER A 25 -32.35 1.29 -21.60
CA SER A 25 -32.82 2.11 -20.48
C SER A 25 -32.29 3.56 -20.53
N ASP A 26 -33.18 4.51 -20.28
CA ASP A 26 -32.86 5.93 -20.00
C ASP A 26 -32.89 6.28 -18.50
N ASP A 27 -33.31 5.35 -17.62
CA ASP A 27 -33.37 5.59 -16.18
C ASP A 27 -31.95 5.55 -15.56
N PRO A 28 -31.44 6.68 -15.03
CA PRO A 28 -30.11 6.72 -14.42
C PRO A 28 -29.98 5.86 -13.17
N GLY A 29 -31.07 5.61 -12.43
CA GLY A 29 -31.07 4.75 -11.24
C GLY A 29 -30.83 3.29 -11.63
N PHE A 30 -31.62 2.78 -12.56
CA PHE A 30 -31.44 1.43 -13.09
C PHE A 30 -30.09 1.23 -13.79
N GLN A 31 -29.63 2.21 -14.59
CA GLN A 31 -28.30 2.18 -15.18
C GLN A 31 -27.20 2.08 -14.11
N LEU A 32 -27.33 2.83 -13.02
CA LEU A 32 -26.37 2.83 -11.92
C LEU A 32 -26.24 1.45 -11.26
N ASP A 33 -27.36 0.78 -10.99
CA ASP A 33 -27.36 -0.53 -10.34
C ASP A 33 -26.69 -1.60 -11.21
N ILE A 34 -26.99 -1.62 -12.51
CA ILE A 34 -26.31 -2.53 -13.45
C ILE A 34 -24.82 -2.24 -13.50
N LEU A 35 -24.42 -0.97 -13.62
CA LEU A 35 -23.01 -0.59 -13.68
C LEU A 35 -22.26 -0.94 -12.39
N LYS A 36 -22.90 -0.82 -11.22
CA LYS A 36 -22.34 -1.25 -9.93
C LYS A 36 -22.10 -2.75 -9.91
N GLY A 37 -23.06 -3.55 -10.36
CA GLY A 37 -22.92 -5.00 -10.47
C GLY A 37 -21.77 -5.42 -11.38
N ILE A 38 -21.68 -4.84 -12.58
CA ILE A 38 -20.58 -5.12 -13.53
C ILE A 38 -19.23 -4.68 -12.92
N ALA A 39 -19.16 -3.51 -12.30
CA ALA A 39 -17.93 -3.00 -11.69
C ALA A 39 -17.45 -3.88 -10.52
N ALA A 40 -18.37 -4.36 -9.67
CA ALA A 40 -18.04 -5.29 -8.60
C ALA A 40 -17.49 -6.62 -9.15
N ALA A 41 -18.11 -7.17 -10.19
CA ALA A 41 -17.66 -8.41 -10.83
C ALA A 41 -16.25 -8.30 -11.44
N PHE A 42 -15.86 -7.10 -11.91
CA PHE A 42 -14.56 -6.86 -12.52
C PHE A 42 -13.55 -6.12 -11.65
N GLN A 43 -13.76 -6.09 -10.33
CA GLN A 43 -12.82 -5.46 -9.41
C GLN A 43 -11.39 -6.05 -9.58
N GLY A 44 -10.40 -5.18 -9.75
CA GLY A 44 -9.00 -5.56 -9.98
C GLY A 44 -8.68 -6.13 -11.37
N GLN A 45 -9.68 -6.35 -12.22
CA GLN A 45 -9.48 -6.76 -13.61
C GLN A 45 -9.06 -5.58 -14.48
N ARG A 46 -8.41 -5.87 -15.61
CA ARG A 46 -8.00 -4.88 -16.62
C ARG A 46 -7.87 -5.54 -17.98
N ASN A 47 -7.72 -4.79 -19.06
CA ASN A 47 -7.51 -5.32 -20.42
C ASN A 47 -8.46 -6.50 -20.76
N LEU A 48 -9.72 -6.43 -20.30
CA LEU A 48 -10.75 -7.39 -20.64
C LEU A 48 -11.26 -7.08 -22.05
N LYS A 49 -11.73 -8.10 -22.77
CA LYS A 49 -12.38 -7.87 -24.06
C LYS A 49 -13.67 -7.07 -23.82
N PRO A 50 -13.88 -5.92 -24.49
CA PRO A 50 -15.11 -5.17 -24.34
C PRO A 50 -16.30 -6.01 -24.84
N PRO A 51 -17.43 -6.00 -24.12
CA PRO A 51 -18.66 -6.62 -24.61
C PRO A 51 -19.16 -5.93 -25.89
N LYS A 52 -19.89 -6.68 -26.71
CA LYS A 52 -20.45 -6.17 -27.97
C LYS A 52 -21.33 -4.94 -27.68
N GLY A 53 -21.13 -3.86 -28.42
CA GLY A 53 -21.89 -2.62 -28.26
C GLY A 53 -21.39 -1.66 -27.16
N TRP A 54 -20.40 -2.05 -26.35
CA TRP A 54 -19.92 -1.23 -25.23
C TRP A 54 -19.51 0.19 -25.64
N GLY A 55 -18.83 0.36 -26.77
CA GLY A 55 -18.35 1.68 -27.20
C GLY A 55 -19.48 2.71 -27.36
N ALA A 56 -20.60 2.31 -27.95
CA ALA A 56 -21.77 3.19 -28.12
C ALA A 56 -22.47 3.46 -26.78
N VAL A 57 -22.64 2.42 -25.96
CA VAL A 57 -23.25 2.55 -24.62
C VAL A 57 -22.40 3.46 -23.73
N ALA A 58 -21.08 3.28 -23.70
CA ALA A 58 -20.17 4.11 -22.93
C ALA A 58 -20.21 5.59 -23.35
N GLN A 59 -20.30 5.88 -24.65
CA GLN A 59 -20.45 7.26 -25.15
C GLN A 59 -21.77 7.91 -24.71
N ARG A 60 -22.87 7.14 -24.67
CA ARG A 60 -24.15 7.62 -24.14
C ARG A 60 -24.10 7.82 -22.62
N LEU A 61 -23.61 6.84 -21.88
CA LEU A 61 -23.50 6.90 -20.42
C LEU A 61 -22.57 8.03 -19.96
N ALA A 62 -21.55 8.39 -20.75
CA ALA A 62 -20.69 9.55 -20.50
C ALA A 62 -21.44 10.89 -20.50
N LYS A 63 -22.65 10.95 -21.08
CA LYS A 63 -23.54 12.12 -21.10
C LYS A 63 -24.69 12.02 -20.08
N SER A 64 -24.74 10.95 -19.27
CA SER A 64 -25.78 10.77 -18.26
C SER A 64 -25.82 11.96 -17.27
N PRO A 65 -27.01 12.39 -16.80
CA PRO A 65 -27.11 13.42 -15.76
C PRO A 65 -26.49 12.93 -14.43
N ASN A 66 -26.48 11.62 -14.18
CA ASN A 66 -25.92 11.03 -12.96
C ASN A 66 -24.38 10.95 -13.02
N ALA A 67 -23.71 11.56 -12.05
CA ALA A 67 -22.25 11.59 -11.99
C ALA A 67 -21.62 10.21 -11.74
N GLU A 68 -22.24 9.36 -10.91
CA GLU A 68 -21.74 8.01 -10.65
C GLU A 68 -21.84 7.12 -11.90
N VAL A 69 -22.91 7.25 -12.67
CA VAL A 69 -23.07 6.55 -13.97
C VAL A 69 -21.90 6.92 -14.91
N ARG A 70 -21.62 8.21 -15.07
CA ARG A 70 -20.48 8.67 -15.90
C ARG A 70 -19.15 8.08 -15.41
N GLN A 71 -18.95 8.04 -14.10
CA GLN A 71 -17.71 7.53 -13.48
C GLN A 71 -17.56 6.02 -13.65
N LEU A 72 -18.61 5.23 -13.42
CA LEU A 72 -18.58 3.78 -13.60
C LEU A 72 -18.40 3.39 -15.07
N ALA A 73 -19.08 4.08 -15.99
CA ALA A 73 -18.90 3.87 -17.42
C ALA A 73 -17.45 4.15 -17.87
N GLN A 74 -16.82 5.20 -17.35
CA GLN A 74 -15.41 5.49 -17.60
C GLN A 74 -14.51 4.40 -17.00
N SER A 75 -14.75 4.00 -15.74
CA SER A 75 -13.99 2.95 -15.06
C SER A 75 -14.04 1.61 -15.80
N LEU A 76 -15.24 1.18 -16.19
CA LEU A 76 -15.44 -0.05 -16.97
C LEU A 76 -14.79 0.04 -18.35
N SER A 77 -14.83 1.20 -19.00
CA SER A 77 -14.11 1.39 -20.26
C SER A 77 -12.60 1.20 -20.11
N LEU A 78 -12.01 1.60 -18.98
CA LEU A 78 -10.59 1.33 -18.68
C LEU A 78 -10.35 -0.15 -18.40
N THR A 79 -11.25 -0.81 -17.66
CA THR A 79 -11.21 -2.26 -17.44
C THR A 79 -11.24 -3.02 -18.76
N PHE A 80 -11.98 -2.54 -19.76
CA PHE A 80 -12.02 -3.10 -21.11
C PHE A 80 -10.88 -2.63 -22.03
N GLY A 81 -9.87 -1.92 -21.50
CA GLY A 81 -8.68 -1.53 -22.26
C GLY A 81 -8.88 -0.38 -23.24
N SER A 82 -9.85 0.52 -23.01
CA SER A 82 -10.13 1.66 -23.90
C SER A 82 -8.93 2.62 -23.99
N LYS A 83 -8.24 2.60 -25.13
CA LYS A 83 -7.12 3.51 -25.44
C LYS A 83 -7.54 4.98 -25.33
N ALA A 84 -8.71 5.32 -25.87
CA ALA A 84 -9.25 6.67 -25.83
C ALA A 84 -9.50 7.16 -24.39
N ALA A 85 -10.02 6.29 -23.52
CA ALA A 85 -10.20 6.63 -22.10
C ALA A 85 -8.86 6.87 -21.40
N MET A 86 -7.85 6.02 -21.66
CA MET A 86 -6.51 6.22 -21.10
C MET A 86 -5.84 7.50 -21.64
N ASP A 87 -5.99 7.81 -22.94
CA ASP A 87 -5.49 9.06 -23.53
C ASP A 87 -6.14 10.29 -22.89
N ALA A 88 -7.45 10.27 -22.66
CA ALA A 88 -8.16 11.36 -21.99
C ALA A 88 -7.67 11.56 -20.55
N LEU A 89 -7.48 10.48 -19.79
CA LEU A 89 -6.95 10.56 -18.44
C LEU A 89 -5.50 11.06 -18.40
N ARG A 90 -4.67 10.65 -19.36
CA ARG A 90 -3.30 11.18 -19.47
C ARG A 90 -3.30 12.69 -19.65
N LYS A 91 -4.18 13.22 -20.50
CA LYS A 91 -4.34 14.68 -20.70
C LYS A 91 -4.72 15.38 -19.40
N VAL A 92 -5.72 14.87 -18.68
CA VAL A 92 -6.13 15.42 -17.37
C VAL A 92 -4.96 15.41 -16.39
N MET A 93 -4.21 14.31 -16.32
CA MET A 93 -3.13 14.14 -15.36
C MET A 93 -1.97 15.13 -15.58
N VAL A 94 -1.63 15.44 -16.83
CA VAL A 94 -0.54 16.39 -17.16
C VAL A 94 -1.00 17.85 -17.28
N ASP A 95 -2.30 18.11 -17.28
CA ASP A 95 -2.84 19.46 -17.28
C ASP A 95 -2.65 20.12 -15.91
N GLY A 96 -1.72 21.08 -15.84
CA GLY A 96 -1.45 21.85 -14.64
C GLY A 96 -2.61 22.74 -14.19
N LYS A 97 -3.62 22.98 -15.04
CA LYS A 97 -4.83 23.74 -14.72
C LYS A 97 -5.97 22.87 -14.18
N ALA A 98 -5.92 21.56 -14.39
CA ALA A 98 -6.92 20.63 -13.87
C ALA A 98 -6.88 20.58 -12.33
N LYS A 99 -8.03 20.35 -11.70
CA LYS A 99 -8.11 20.32 -10.23
C LYS A 99 -7.30 19.13 -9.70
N LEU A 100 -6.54 19.34 -8.63
CA LEU A 100 -5.68 18.30 -8.05
C LEU A 100 -6.42 16.97 -7.74
N PRO A 101 -7.66 16.97 -7.20
CA PRO A 101 -8.42 15.73 -7.02
C PRO A 101 -8.69 14.97 -8.33
N GLU A 102 -8.94 15.68 -9.43
CA GLU A 102 -9.18 15.08 -10.75
C GLU A 102 -7.88 14.45 -11.30
N ARG A 103 -6.75 15.16 -11.17
CA ARG A 103 -5.43 14.64 -11.55
C ARG A 103 -5.06 13.39 -10.77
N ARG A 104 -5.32 13.37 -9.45
CA ARG A 104 -5.10 12.20 -8.58
C ARG A 104 -5.98 11.01 -8.98
N LYS A 105 -7.25 11.26 -9.29
CA LYS A 105 -8.18 10.22 -9.78
C LYS A 105 -7.72 9.64 -11.11
N ALA A 106 -7.29 10.49 -12.05
CA ALA A 106 -6.75 10.07 -13.33
C ALA A 106 -5.49 9.20 -13.18
N LEU A 107 -4.56 9.61 -12.29
CA LEU A 107 -3.37 8.84 -11.97
C LEU A 107 -3.73 7.45 -11.43
N ALA A 108 -4.59 7.38 -10.41
CA ALA A 108 -5.00 6.10 -9.81
C ALA A 108 -5.66 5.17 -10.85
N ALA A 109 -6.52 5.71 -11.70
CA ALA A 109 -7.20 4.95 -12.76
C ALA A 109 -6.23 4.43 -13.83
N LEU A 110 -5.24 5.22 -14.24
CA LEU A 110 -4.19 4.78 -15.19
C LEU A 110 -3.26 3.72 -14.59
N VAL A 111 -2.93 3.84 -13.30
CA VAL A 111 -2.15 2.82 -12.56
C VAL A 111 -2.90 1.50 -12.51
N ALA A 112 -4.19 1.53 -12.16
CA ALA A 112 -5.04 0.34 -12.12
C ALA A 112 -5.19 -0.32 -13.50
N ALA A 113 -5.33 0.50 -14.56
CA ALA A 113 -5.40 0.04 -15.94
C ALA A 113 -4.06 -0.52 -16.47
N ARG A 114 -2.94 -0.34 -15.74
CA ARG A 114 -1.58 -0.65 -16.21
C ARG A 114 -1.28 -0.03 -17.57
N ASP A 115 -1.62 1.26 -17.72
CA ASP A 115 -1.36 1.97 -18.95
C ASP A 115 0.15 1.97 -19.32
N ALA A 116 0.48 1.46 -20.51
CA ALA A 116 1.86 1.24 -20.93
C ALA A 116 2.68 2.54 -21.07
N LYS A 117 2.03 3.69 -21.29
CA LYS A 117 2.69 5.00 -21.42
C LYS A 117 2.89 5.69 -20.07
N LEU A 118 2.26 5.19 -19.01
CA LEU A 118 2.23 5.84 -17.71
C LEU A 118 3.60 5.95 -17.02
N PRO A 119 4.54 4.97 -17.10
CA PRO A 119 5.82 5.08 -16.39
C PRO A 119 6.61 6.34 -16.74
N GLU A 120 6.62 6.72 -18.02
CA GLU A 120 7.27 7.95 -18.47
C GLU A 120 6.63 9.20 -17.84
N VAL A 121 5.30 9.24 -17.81
CA VAL A 121 4.57 10.36 -17.24
C VAL A 121 4.78 10.45 -15.72
N LEU A 122 4.71 9.33 -15.00
CA LEU A 122 4.96 9.28 -13.56
C LEU A 122 6.38 9.74 -13.21
N ARG A 123 7.39 9.36 -14.01
CA ARG A 123 8.76 9.86 -13.85
C ARG A 123 8.84 11.39 -13.99
N GLY A 124 8.04 11.99 -14.86
CA GLY A 124 7.89 13.45 -14.97
C GLY A 124 7.27 14.07 -13.71
N LEU A 125 6.19 13.47 -13.20
CA LEU A 125 5.44 13.93 -12.01
C LEU A 125 6.26 13.88 -10.71
N LEU A 126 7.39 13.16 -10.67
CA LEU A 126 8.30 13.18 -9.52
C LEU A 126 8.79 14.60 -9.16
N ARG A 127 8.76 15.54 -10.11
CA ARG A 127 9.15 16.94 -9.87
C ARG A 127 8.03 17.73 -9.17
N GLU A 128 6.77 17.37 -9.38
CA GLU A 128 5.60 18.08 -8.85
C GLU A 128 5.30 17.67 -7.40
N LYS A 129 5.56 18.56 -6.43
CA LYS A 129 5.35 18.27 -5.00
C LYS A 129 3.95 17.71 -4.69
N ALA A 130 2.92 18.21 -5.37
CA ALA A 130 1.51 17.85 -5.14
C ALA A 130 1.12 16.41 -5.55
N LEU A 131 1.86 15.81 -6.50
CA LEU A 131 1.60 14.47 -7.06
C LEU A 131 2.77 13.51 -6.89
N ARG A 132 3.91 13.98 -6.36
CA ARG A 132 5.15 13.21 -6.24
C ARG A 132 4.95 11.89 -5.51
N ARG A 133 4.20 11.89 -4.41
CA ARG A 133 3.99 10.70 -3.58
C ARG A 133 3.17 9.64 -4.31
N GLU A 134 2.09 10.05 -4.94
CA GLU A 134 1.25 9.22 -5.80
C GLU A 134 2.04 8.67 -6.99
N ALA A 135 2.92 9.49 -7.58
CA ALA A 135 3.80 9.07 -8.66
C ALA A 135 4.84 8.04 -8.20
N LEU A 136 5.47 8.25 -7.04
CA LEU A 136 6.40 7.30 -6.44
C LEU A 136 5.74 5.93 -6.25
N ARG A 137 4.57 5.87 -5.61
CA ARG A 137 3.83 4.61 -5.41
C ARG A 137 3.39 3.98 -6.74
N GLY A 138 2.86 4.81 -7.64
CA GLY A 138 2.39 4.37 -8.97
C GLY A 138 3.48 3.72 -9.81
N LEU A 139 4.74 4.16 -9.71
CA LEU A 139 5.86 3.57 -10.46
C LEU A 139 6.13 2.10 -10.09
N GLY A 140 5.80 1.67 -8.86
CA GLY A 140 5.94 0.28 -8.44
C GLY A 140 5.02 -0.68 -9.21
N ALA A 141 3.95 -0.16 -9.81
CA ALA A 141 3.06 -0.93 -10.67
C ALA A 141 3.72 -1.39 -11.97
N PHE A 142 4.84 -0.82 -12.42
CA PHE A 142 5.38 -1.07 -13.75
C PHE A 142 6.82 -1.57 -13.72
N GLU A 143 7.14 -2.54 -14.60
CA GLU A 143 8.53 -2.89 -14.89
C GLU A 143 9.11 -1.84 -15.85
N ASP A 144 9.77 -0.80 -15.32
CA ASP A 144 10.43 0.25 -16.09
C ASP A 144 11.88 0.44 -15.64
N ARG A 145 12.83 0.14 -16.53
CA ARG A 145 14.28 0.22 -16.25
C ARG A 145 14.74 1.63 -15.87
N LYS A 146 14.00 2.67 -16.25
CA LYS A 146 14.34 4.07 -15.94
C LYS A 146 13.82 4.52 -14.57
N THR A 147 12.91 3.77 -13.94
CA THR A 147 12.31 4.10 -12.65
C THR A 147 13.35 4.25 -11.53
N PRO A 148 14.26 3.29 -11.30
CA PRO A 148 15.15 3.39 -10.15
C PRO A 148 16.06 4.62 -10.21
N ALA A 149 16.63 4.91 -11.37
CA ALA A 149 17.47 6.09 -11.57
C ALA A 149 16.69 7.40 -11.36
N ALA A 150 15.44 7.47 -11.81
CA ALA A 150 14.59 8.65 -11.63
C ALA A 150 14.25 8.90 -10.15
N ILE A 151 13.97 7.84 -9.38
CA ILE A 151 13.69 7.93 -7.94
C ILE A 151 14.96 8.31 -7.18
N LEU A 152 16.07 7.61 -7.41
CA LEU A 152 17.34 7.86 -6.73
C LEU A 152 17.85 9.29 -6.95
N LYS A 153 17.64 9.87 -8.14
CA LYS A 153 18.01 11.26 -8.46
C LYS A 153 17.37 12.30 -7.54
N ILE A 154 16.17 12.02 -7.00
CA ILE A 154 15.46 12.95 -6.12
C ILE A 154 15.48 12.51 -4.65
N PHE A 155 16.05 11.34 -4.33
CA PHE A 155 15.91 10.68 -3.04
C PHE A 155 16.31 11.55 -1.85
N THR A 156 17.46 12.24 -1.94
CA THR A 156 17.98 13.10 -0.88
C THR A 156 17.12 14.35 -0.63
N LYS A 157 16.27 14.75 -1.60
CA LYS A 157 15.37 15.90 -1.51
C LYS A 157 13.98 15.53 -0.97
N LEU A 158 13.72 14.24 -0.71
CA LEU A 158 12.45 13.76 -0.20
C LEU A 158 12.39 13.94 1.32
N ASN A 159 11.21 14.31 1.82
CA ASN A 159 10.89 14.22 3.24
C ASN A 159 10.70 12.74 3.65
N THR A 160 10.48 12.48 4.93
CA THR A 160 10.30 11.12 5.48
C THR A 160 9.25 10.30 4.73
N ALA A 161 8.06 10.87 4.49
CA ALA A 161 7.00 10.18 3.77
C ALA A 161 7.36 9.89 2.30
N GLY A 162 8.05 10.82 1.64
CA GLY A 162 8.54 10.62 0.27
C GLY A 162 9.64 9.56 0.18
N LYS A 163 10.62 9.56 1.10
CA LYS A 163 11.67 8.52 1.15
C LYS A 163 11.05 7.15 1.37
N ARG A 164 10.03 7.05 2.22
CA ARG A 164 9.28 5.81 2.43
C ARG A 164 8.63 5.32 1.13
N ASP A 165 7.84 6.16 0.45
CA ASP A 165 7.23 5.78 -0.84
C ASP A 165 8.30 5.37 -1.88
N ALA A 166 9.42 6.08 -1.93
CA ALA A 166 10.54 5.78 -2.82
C ALA A 166 11.17 4.43 -2.52
N LEU A 167 11.45 4.11 -1.26
CA LEU A 167 12.04 2.84 -0.84
C LEU A 167 11.09 1.67 -1.05
N THR A 168 9.79 1.84 -0.76
CA THR A 168 8.78 0.81 -1.06
C THR A 168 8.74 0.51 -2.55
N THR A 169 8.74 1.53 -3.41
CA THR A 169 8.78 1.34 -4.85
C THR A 169 10.06 0.67 -5.30
N LEU A 170 11.22 1.12 -4.81
CA LEU A 170 12.52 0.51 -5.14
C LEU A 170 12.65 -0.94 -4.66
N ALA A 171 12.01 -1.30 -3.56
CA ALA A 171 11.98 -2.67 -3.05
C ALA A 171 10.91 -3.56 -3.72
N SER A 172 10.01 -3.01 -4.54
CA SER A 172 8.86 -3.76 -5.07
C SER A 172 9.20 -4.79 -6.15
N ARG A 173 10.35 -4.66 -6.82
CA ARG A 173 10.74 -5.46 -8.00
C ARG A 173 12.21 -5.81 -7.92
N VAL A 174 12.59 -6.99 -8.43
CA VAL A 174 13.99 -7.48 -8.37
C VAL A 174 14.95 -6.50 -9.06
N SER A 175 14.60 -6.01 -10.24
CA SER A 175 15.41 -5.05 -11.01
C SER A 175 15.65 -3.75 -10.24
N PHE A 176 14.63 -3.27 -9.53
CA PHE A 176 14.68 -2.04 -8.75
C PHE A 176 15.46 -2.25 -7.45
N ALA A 177 15.26 -3.40 -6.81
CA ALA A 177 15.97 -3.79 -5.60
C ALA A 177 17.48 -3.86 -5.85
N LYS A 178 17.92 -4.42 -6.99
CA LYS A 178 19.34 -4.40 -7.39
C LYS A 178 19.89 -2.98 -7.50
N ALA A 179 19.12 -2.03 -8.04
CA ALA A 179 19.53 -0.63 -8.12
C ALA A 179 19.58 0.05 -6.74
N LEU A 180 18.65 -0.26 -5.83
CA LEU A 180 18.68 0.20 -4.44
C LEU A 180 19.90 -0.35 -3.69
N MET A 181 20.20 -1.64 -3.87
CA MET A 181 21.37 -2.27 -3.29
C MET A 181 22.69 -1.65 -3.80
N LYS A 182 22.76 -1.30 -5.09
CA LYS A 182 23.87 -0.51 -5.63
C LYS A 182 23.96 0.88 -4.99
N ALA A 183 22.81 1.55 -4.81
CA ALA A 183 22.77 2.87 -4.17
C ALA A 183 23.24 2.80 -2.71
N LEU A 184 22.88 1.74 -1.98
CA LEU A 184 23.40 1.43 -0.64
C LEU A 184 24.91 1.25 -0.63
N GLY A 185 25.44 0.41 -1.53
CA GLY A 185 26.89 0.18 -1.64
C GLY A 185 27.69 1.44 -1.97
N SER A 186 27.09 2.38 -2.70
CA SER A 186 27.70 3.69 -3.01
C SER A 186 27.50 4.77 -1.94
N GLY A 187 26.70 4.51 -0.90
CA GLY A 187 26.34 5.50 0.13
C GLY A 187 25.29 6.53 -0.30
N ALA A 188 24.73 6.43 -1.50
CA ALA A 188 23.65 7.31 -1.98
C ALA A 188 22.32 7.10 -1.23
N VAL A 189 22.13 5.91 -0.66
CA VAL A 189 21.11 5.60 0.34
C VAL A 189 21.85 5.02 1.55
N LYS A 190 21.60 5.53 2.75
CA LYS A 190 22.26 5.05 3.96
C LYS A 190 21.52 3.85 4.56
N ALA A 191 22.26 2.99 5.25
CA ALA A 191 21.73 1.81 5.94
C ALA A 191 20.56 2.15 6.89
N ASN A 192 20.72 3.21 7.67
CA ASN A 192 19.75 3.71 8.65
C ASN A 192 18.53 4.38 8.00
N GLU A 193 18.54 4.62 6.68
CA GLU A 193 17.39 5.11 5.94
C GLU A 193 16.47 3.99 5.45
N LEU A 194 16.86 2.71 5.56
CA LEU A 194 15.99 1.58 5.22
C LEU A 194 15.12 1.20 6.41
N PRO A 195 13.79 1.30 6.33
CA PRO A 195 12.94 0.70 7.35
C PRO A 195 13.00 -0.83 7.31
N ALA A 196 12.78 -1.49 8.45
CA ALA A 196 12.77 -2.95 8.54
C ALA A 196 11.73 -3.62 7.62
N ASP A 197 10.58 -2.97 7.35
CA ASP A 197 9.60 -3.47 6.38
C ASP A 197 10.15 -3.48 4.94
N ILE A 198 10.98 -2.51 4.57
CA ILE A 198 11.68 -2.48 3.28
C ILE A 198 12.72 -3.59 3.19
N VAL A 199 13.48 -3.83 4.26
CA VAL A 199 14.45 -4.93 4.32
C VAL A 199 13.77 -6.28 4.14
N ARG A 200 12.62 -6.49 4.79
CA ARG A 200 11.80 -7.71 4.62
C ARG A 200 11.31 -7.86 3.18
N GLN A 201 10.82 -6.79 2.56
CA GLN A 201 10.40 -6.83 1.16
C GLN A 201 11.57 -7.13 0.21
N LEU A 202 12.77 -6.59 0.48
CA LEU A 202 13.96 -6.92 -0.29
C LEU A 202 14.36 -8.39 -0.15
N ARG A 203 14.30 -8.95 1.08
CA ARG A 203 14.54 -10.38 1.33
C ARG A 203 13.51 -11.29 0.67
N ALA A 204 12.26 -10.84 0.56
CA ALA A 204 11.16 -11.58 -0.05
C ALA A 204 11.35 -11.89 -1.55
N HIS A 205 12.27 -11.19 -2.24
CA HIS A 205 12.69 -11.52 -3.60
C HIS A 205 13.46 -12.84 -3.69
N GLY A 206 14.06 -13.33 -2.60
CA GLY A 206 14.84 -14.57 -2.60
C GLY A 206 16.14 -14.50 -3.40
N VAL A 207 16.64 -13.29 -3.71
CA VAL A 207 17.86 -13.10 -4.50
C VAL A 207 19.07 -13.16 -3.59
N LYS A 208 19.94 -14.15 -3.78
CA LYS A 208 21.13 -14.42 -2.95
C LYS A 208 22.01 -13.17 -2.74
N ASP A 209 22.32 -12.43 -3.81
CA ASP A 209 23.19 -11.25 -3.72
C ASP A 209 22.57 -10.10 -2.93
N ILE A 210 21.24 -9.91 -3.05
CA ILE A 210 20.51 -8.90 -2.27
C ILE A 210 20.57 -9.28 -0.78
N ASN A 211 20.28 -10.54 -0.46
CA ASN A 211 20.29 -11.02 0.92
C ASN A 211 21.68 -10.92 1.55
N ALA A 212 22.73 -11.32 0.83
CA ALA A 212 24.11 -11.23 1.32
C ALA A 212 24.54 -9.79 1.61
N GLN A 213 24.12 -8.81 0.79
CA GLN A 213 24.39 -7.39 1.06
C GLN A 213 23.57 -6.87 2.25
N LEU A 214 22.30 -7.27 2.38
CA LEU A 214 21.49 -6.90 3.54
C LEU A 214 22.05 -7.47 4.85
N ASP A 215 22.55 -8.71 4.85
CA ASP A 215 23.14 -9.33 6.04
C ASP A 215 24.39 -8.56 6.51
N LYS A 216 25.18 -7.97 5.60
CA LYS A 216 26.33 -7.12 5.94
C LYS A 216 25.92 -5.79 6.58
N VAL A 217 24.81 -5.21 6.15
CA VAL A 217 24.42 -3.82 6.50
C VAL A 217 23.46 -3.78 7.69
N TRP A 218 22.58 -4.75 7.80
CA TRP A 218 21.55 -4.83 8.84
C TRP A 218 21.85 -5.87 9.92
N GLY A 219 22.81 -6.76 9.68
CA GLY A 219 22.96 -7.97 10.47
C GLY A 219 21.79 -8.95 10.24
N VAL A 220 22.00 -10.20 10.62
CA VAL A 220 20.89 -11.15 10.74
C VAL A 220 20.17 -10.81 12.04
N SER A 221 19.21 -9.88 12.02
CA SER A 221 18.37 -9.60 13.19
C SER A 221 17.62 -10.86 13.57
N ARG A 222 18.18 -11.60 14.53
CA ARG A 222 17.60 -12.73 15.23
C ARG A 222 17.99 -12.58 16.69
N SER A 223 17.43 -11.59 17.38
CA SER A 223 17.42 -11.63 18.84
C SER A 223 16.76 -12.95 19.25
N THR A 224 17.49 -13.77 20.00
CA THR A 224 16.94 -15.03 20.53
C THR A 224 15.77 -14.74 21.45
N PRO A 225 14.83 -15.68 21.66
CA PRO A 225 13.74 -15.48 22.62
C PRO A 225 14.24 -15.04 24.00
N ALA A 226 15.36 -15.60 24.48
CA ALA A 226 15.99 -15.21 25.72
C ALA A 226 16.50 -13.75 25.71
N ALA A 227 17.14 -13.31 24.62
CA ALA A 227 17.59 -11.92 24.48
C ALA A 227 16.41 -10.93 24.47
N LYS A 228 15.30 -11.30 23.81
CA LYS A 228 14.08 -10.48 23.79
C LYS A 228 13.44 -10.36 25.18
N LEU A 229 13.36 -11.46 25.94
CA LEU A 229 12.87 -11.43 27.31
C LEU A 229 13.73 -10.53 28.21
N ALA A 230 15.06 -10.61 28.08
CA ALA A 230 15.97 -9.73 28.81
C ALA A 230 15.78 -8.25 28.43
N GLU A 231 15.55 -7.98 27.14
CA GLU A 231 15.27 -6.63 26.64
C GLU A 231 13.93 -6.08 27.15
N ILE A 232 12.87 -6.89 27.14
CA ILE A 232 11.55 -6.56 27.73
C ILE A 232 11.72 -6.22 29.22
N ALA A 233 12.44 -7.05 29.98
CA ALA A 233 12.71 -6.81 31.40
C ALA A 233 13.48 -5.50 31.64
N ARG A 234 14.49 -5.21 30.79
CA ARG A 234 15.26 -3.96 30.84
C ARG A 234 14.36 -2.74 30.61
N TYR A 235 13.56 -2.74 29.55
CA TYR A 235 12.65 -1.64 29.25
C TYR A 235 11.56 -1.48 30.30
N LYS A 236 11.02 -2.58 30.85
CA LYS A 236 10.07 -2.54 31.95
C LYS A 236 10.68 -1.83 33.17
N LYS A 237 11.89 -2.20 33.56
CA LYS A 237 12.61 -1.55 34.68
C LYS A 237 12.84 -0.05 34.41
N LEU A 238 13.26 0.31 33.21
CA LEU A 238 13.47 1.71 32.80
C LEU A 238 12.18 2.54 32.91
N LEU A 239 11.06 1.99 32.44
CA LEU A 239 9.76 2.66 32.40
C LEU A 239 9.08 2.72 33.78
N MET A 240 9.37 1.76 34.67
CA MET A 240 8.87 1.72 36.04
C MET A 240 9.76 2.47 37.05
N ALA A 241 10.98 2.82 36.69
CA ALA A 241 11.82 3.67 37.53
C ALA A 241 11.13 5.02 37.72
N ASP A 242 11.05 5.49 38.98
CA ASP A 242 10.55 6.82 39.34
C ASP A 242 11.30 7.86 38.54
N ALA A 243 10.61 8.42 37.55
CA ALA A 243 11.17 9.50 36.76
C ALA A 243 10.94 10.80 37.52
N ALA A 244 12.02 11.49 37.82
CA ALA A 244 11.98 12.89 38.27
C ALA A 244 11.24 13.82 37.26
N MET A 245 11.00 13.34 36.04
CA MET A 245 10.29 14.02 34.96
C MET A 245 9.01 13.27 34.59
N PRO A 246 7.83 13.93 34.64
CA PRO A 246 6.59 13.34 34.14
C PRO A 246 6.66 13.13 32.62
N ALA A 247 6.01 12.07 32.13
CA ALA A 247 5.95 11.78 30.70
C ALA A 247 5.11 12.84 29.94
N ASP A 248 5.58 13.25 28.77
CA ASP A 248 4.88 14.16 27.87
C ASP A 248 4.01 13.37 26.89
N LEU A 249 2.70 13.32 27.17
CA LEU A 249 1.74 12.62 26.31
C LEU A 249 1.61 13.23 24.91
N SER A 250 1.81 14.56 24.78
CA SER A 250 1.75 15.27 23.50
C SER A 250 2.91 14.84 22.61
N HIS A 251 4.12 14.79 23.18
CA HIS A 251 5.29 14.22 22.51
C HIS A 251 5.09 12.74 22.20
N GLY A 252 4.52 11.96 23.13
CA GLY A 252 4.15 10.56 22.90
C GLY A 252 3.21 10.36 21.68
N ARG A 253 2.21 11.25 21.50
CA ARG A 253 1.36 11.26 20.30
C ARG A 253 2.14 11.54 19.03
N MET A 254 3.09 12.48 19.07
CA MET A 254 3.98 12.75 17.92
C MET A 254 4.78 11.50 17.53
N LEU A 255 5.32 10.76 18.50
CA LEU A 255 6.10 9.54 18.28
C LEU A 255 5.22 8.39 17.76
N PHE A 256 3.99 8.24 18.27
CA PHE A 256 2.99 7.32 17.69
C PHE A 256 2.72 7.66 16.23
N ASN A 257 2.56 8.96 15.91
CA ASN A 257 2.36 9.42 14.53
C ASN A 257 3.59 9.18 13.64
N ARG A 258 4.79 9.11 14.23
CA ARG A 258 6.04 8.82 13.51
C ARG A 258 6.17 7.34 13.13
N ALA A 259 5.76 6.43 14.00
CA ALA A 259 6.11 5.00 13.86
C ALA A 259 4.92 4.02 13.80
N CYS A 260 3.82 4.32 14.48
CA CYS A 260 2.75 3.34 14.74
C CYS A 260 1.47 3.65 13.94
N VAL A 261 1.14 4.92 13.75
CA VAL A 261 -0.12 5.38 13.12
C VAL A 261 -0.32 4.88 11.69
N GLN A 262 0.75 4.54 10.98
CA GLN A 262 0.64 4.03 9.61
C GLN A 262 -0.02 2.65 9.56
N CYS A 263 0.15 1.87 10.63
CA CYS A 263 -0.38 0.52 10.70
C CYS A 263 -1.57 0.43 11.65
N HIS A 264 -1.52 1.12 12.78
CA HIS A 264 -2.50 0.99 13.86
C HIS A 264 -3.42 2.19 13.96
N LYS A 265 -4.65 1.93 14.36
CA LYS A 265 -5.64 2.92 14.78
C LYS A 265 -5.58 3.09 16.29
N LEU A 266 -5.63 4.33 16.78
CA LEU A 266 -5.71 4.67 18.19
C LEU A 266 -6.61 5.90 18.35
N TYR A 267 -7.65 5.81 19.18
CA TYR A 267 -8.69 6.82 19.36
C TYR A 267 -9.36 7.24 18.04
N GLY A 268 -9.60 6.27 17.15
CA GLY A 268 -10.21 6.51 15.84
C GLY A 268 -9.26 7.05 14.76
N GLU A 269 -8.02 7.38 15.11
CA GLU A 269 -7.02 7.89 14.16
C GLU A 269 -5.97 6.84 13.80
N GLY A 270 -5.66 6.70 12.51
CA GLY A 270 -4.55 5.89 12.03
C GLY A 270 -4.91 4.89 10.94
N GLY A 271 -4.02 3.92 10.75
CA GLY A 271 -4.10 2.91 9.70
C GLY A 271 -4.92 1.70 10.09
N GLU A 272 -5.24 0.89 9.09
CA GLU A 272 -6.01 -0.35 9.25
C GLU A 272 -5.18 -1.58 8.88
N ILE A 273 -3.84 -1.46 8.87
CA ILE A 273 -2.95 -2.56 8.51
C ILE A 273 -2.83 -3.54 9.68
N GLY A 274 -2.55 -3.00 10.87
CA GLY A 274 -2.65 -3.71 12.13
C GLY A 274 -4.02 -3.50 12.78
N PRO A 275 -4.27 -4.14 13.92
CA PRO A 275 -5.49 -3.94 14.69
C PRO A 275 -5.62 -2.50 15.20
N ASP A 276 -6.87 -2.08 15.42
CA ASP A 276 -7.18 -0.94 16.27
C ASP A 276 -6.75 -1.26 17.70
N ILE A 277 -5.80 -0.47 18.22
CA ILE A 277 -5.23 -0.70 19.53
C ILE A 277 -5.97 0.04 20.64
N THR A 278 -7.00 0.86 20.34
CA THR A 278 -7.72 1.68 21.33
C THR A 278 -8.27 0.85 22.49
N GLY A 279 -8.90 -0.27 22.17
CA GLY A 279 -9.50 -1.21 23.14
C GLY A 279 -8.62 -2.40 23.51
N SER A 280 -7.36 -2.44 23.05
CA SER A 280 -6.43 -3.52 23.43
C SER A 280 -6.03 -3.43 24.90
N ASN A 281 -5.33 -4.45 25.40
CA ASN A 281 -4.78 -4.51 26.75
C ASN A 281 -3.56 -3.56 26.97
N ARG A 282 -3.54 -2.42 26.28
CA ARG A 282 -2.38 -1.51 26.21
C ARG A 282 -1.99 -0.91 27.55
N ASN A 283 -2.89 -0.84 28.54
CA ASN A 283 -2.56 -0.40 29.89
C ASN A 283 -1.68 -1.41 30.65
N ASN A 284 -1.72 -2.69 30.26
CA ASN A 284 -0.79 -3.71 30.76
C ASN A 284 0.58 -3.53 30.09
N LEU A 285 1.58 -3.13 30.87
CA LEU A 285 2.92 -2.84 30.39
C LEU A 285 3.62 -4.08 29.81
N ASP A 286 3.41 -5.26 30.38
CA ASP A 286 3.99 -6.51 29.88
C ASP A 286 3.41 -6.87 28.50
N TYR A 287 2.10 -6.75 28.34
CA TYR A 287 1.44 -6.94 27.06
C TYR A 287 1.97 -5.97 26.01
N LEU A 288 2.06 -4.68 26.36
CA LEU A 288 2.51 -3.63 25.43
C LEU A 288 3.96 -3.84 25.00
N LEU A 289 4.88 -4.06 25.95
CA LEU A 289 6.29 -4.27 25.64
C LEU A 289 6.53 -5.56 24.85
N THR A 290 5.80 -6.64 25.16
CA THR A 290 5.89 -7.88 24.39
C THR A 290 5.51 -7.66 22.94
N ASN A 291 4.40 -6.99 22.66
CA ASN A 291 3.98 -6.69 21.28
C ASN A 291 4.93 -5.73 20.56
N MET A 292 5.55 -4.78 21.27
CA MET A 292 6.48 -3.81 20.70
C MET A 292 7.87 -4.39 20.39
N LEU A 293 8.39 -5.27 21.25
CA LEU A 293 9.74 -5.82 21.18
C LEU A 293 9.79 -7.20 20.52
N ASP A 294 8.72 -7.99 20.69
CA ASP A 294 8.54 -9.29 20.04
C ASP A 294 7.19 -9.40 19.32
N PRO A 295 6.97 -8.64 18.23
CA PRO A 295 5.73 -8.69 17.47
C PRO A 295 5.45 -10.06 16.83
N ASN A 296 6.41 -10.99 16.84
CA ASN A 296 6.27 -12.33 16.31
C ASN A 296 5.81 -13.37 17.36
N ALA A 297 5.79 -13.01 18.65
CA ALA A 297 5.42 -13.92 19.74
C ALA A 297 3.98 -14.42 19.59
N GLU A 298 3.07 -13.53 19.21
CA GLU A 298 1.67 -13.84 18.96
C GLU A 298 1.19 -13.08 17.72
N ILE A 299 0.76 -13.81 16.69
CA ILE A 299 0.31 -13.23 15.42
C ILE A 299 -1.12 -13.68 15.20
N PRO A 300 -2.12 -12.80 15.37
CA PRO A 300 -3.50 -13.17 15.07
C PRO A 300 -3.61 -13.52 13.58
N ASN A 301 -4.44 -14.52 13.26
CA ASN A 301 -4.55 -15.06 11.91
C ASN A 301 -4.86 -13.98 10.86
N ASP A 302 -5.73 -13.01 11.20
CA ASP A 302 -6.15 -11.92 10.32
C ASP A 302 -5.04 -10.91 9.99
N TYR A 303 -3.91 -10.95 10.70
CA TYR A 303 -2.77 -10.05 10.51
C TYR A 303 -1.49 -10.80 10.10
N ARG A 304 -1.58 -12.08 9.73
CA ARG A 304 -0.43 -12.83 9.20
C ARG A 304 0.10 -12.18 7.94
N THR A 305 1.41 -11.96 7.92
CA THR A 305 2.07 -11.45 6.72
C THR A 305 1.96 -12.47 5.60
N THR A 306 1.75 -11.98 4.39
CA THR A 306 1.72 -12.76 3.16
C THR A 306 2.67 -12.12 2.16
N ILE A 307 3.47 -12.96 1.49
CA ILE A 307 4.25 -12.55 0.33
C ILE A 307 3.44 -12.91 -0.92
N LEU A 308 2.94 -11.90 -1.62
CA LEU A 308 2.27 -12.05 -2.90
C LEU A 308 3.26 -11.74 -4.02
N ARG A 309 3.51 -12.73 -4.88
CA ARG A 309 4.32 -12.57 -6.09
C ARG A 309 3.43 -12.49 -7.29
N THR A 310 3.70 -11.54 -8.16
CA THR A 310 2.99 -11.37 -9.43
C THR A 310 3.79 -11.97 -10.58
N LYS A 311 3.11 -12.30 -11.68
CA LYS A 311 3.73 -12.81 -12.91
C LYS A 311 4.65 -11.80 -13.59
N ASP A 312 4.53 -10.51 -13.26
CA ASP A 312 5.40 -9.46 -13.76
C ASP A 312 6.63 -9.19 -12.84
N ASN A 313 6.93 -10.12 -11.93
CA ASN A 313 8.05 -10.06 -10.97
C ASN A 313 7.97 -8.94 -9.93
N ARG A 314 6.79 -8.36 -9.71
CA ARG A 314 6.52 -7.54 -8.51
C ARG A 314 6.28 -8.43 -7.30
N VAL A 315 6.86 -8.05 -6.17
CA VAL A 315 6.66 -8.64 -4.84
C VAL A 315 5.95 -7.64 -3.95
N LEU A 316 4.81 -8.06 -3.40
CA LEU A 316 4.07 -7.34 -2.38
C LEU A 316 4.16 -8.11 -1.07
N VAL A 317 4.57 -7.44 0.01
CA VAL A 317 4.57 -8.00 1.36
C VAL A 317 3.52 -7.25 2.14
N GLY A 318 2.46 -7.95 2.54
CA GLY A 318 1.24 -7.34 3.05
C GLY A 318 0.34 -8.33 3.79
N VAL A 319 -0.79 -7.83 4.27
CA VAL A 319 -1.87 -8.65 4.83
C VAL A 319 -2.97 -8.77 3.78
N ILE A 320 -3.46 -9.99 3.53
CA ILE A 320 -4.60 -10.18 2.63
C ILE A 320 -5.86 -9.66 3.31
N ARG A 321 -6.42 -8.57 2.80
CA ARG A 321 -7.68 -7.98 3.28
C ARG A 321 -8.89 -8.72 2.75
N ARG A 322 -8.76 -9.22 1.53
CA ARG A 322 -9.85 -9.88 0.82
C ARG A 322 -9.31 -10.79 -0.26
N SER A 323 -9.89 -11.98 -0.42
CA SER A 323 -9.61 -12.88 -1.54
C SER A 323 -10.92 -13.50 -1.99
N GLU A 324 -11.58 -12.87 -2.95
CA GLU A 324 -12.93 -13.25 -3.40
C GLU A 324 -13.05 -13.17 -4.92
N GLY A 325 -13.90 -14.02 -5.50
CA GLY A 325 -14.08 -14.11 -6.95
C GLY A 325 -12.72 -14.22 -7.67
N GLN A 326 -12.51 -13.32 -8.64
CA GLN A 326 -11.30 -13.27 -9.48
C GLN A 326 -10.26 -12.25 -9.01
N SER A 327 -10.39 -11.70 -7.79
CA SER A 327 -9.48 -10.67 -7.27
C SER A 327 -8.90 -11.02 -5.90
N VAL A 328 -7.77 -10.41 -5.58
CA VAL A 328 -7.16 -10.44 -4.25
C VAL A 328 -6.75 -9.02 -3.88
N THR A 329 -7.11 -8.60 -2.67
CA THR A 329 -6.74 -7.30 -2.10
C THR A 329 -5.74 -7.51 -0.99
N ILE A 330 -4.57 -6.91 -1.14
CA ILE A 330 -3.46 -6.95 -0.18
C ILE A 330 -3.19 -5.53 0.35
N ALA A 331 -3.11 -5.39 1.66
CA ALA A 331 -2.68 -4.17 2.32
C ALA A 331 -1.19 -4.26 2.66
N THR A 332 -0.39 -3.36 2.10
CA THR A 332 1.03 -3.18 2.40
C THR A 332 1.22 -1.94 3.28
N PRO A 333 2.39 -1.73 3.91
CA PRO A 333 2.68 -0.51 4.68
C PRO A 333 2.57 0.81 3.91
N ALA A 334 2.46 0.80 2.58
CA ALA A 334 2.37 2.00 1.76
C ALA A 334 1.04 2.15 1.00
N GLU A 335 0.34 1.05 0.72
CA GLU A 335 -0.84 1.05 -0.13
C GLU A 335 -1.70 -0.21 0.03
N VAL A 336 -2.98 -0.09 -0.30
CA VAL A 336 -3.90 -1.21 -0.52
C VAL A 336 -3.99 -1.45 -2.02
N VAL A 337 -3.69 -2.68 -2.44
CA VAL A 337 -3.65 -3.07 -3.86
C VAL A 337 -4.62 -4.20 -4.11
N THR A 338 -5.53 -4.01 -5.04
CA THR A 338 -6.36 -5.10 -5.59
C THR A 338 -5.79 -5.58 -6.92
N LEU A 339 -5.56 -6.89 -7.02
CA LEU A 339 -4.99 -7.55 -8.20
C LEU A 339 -5.95 -8.63 -8.70
N ALA A 340 -6.02 -8.82 -10.02
CA ALA A 340 -6.66 -10.00 -10.56
C ALA A 340 -5.84 -11.26 -10.22
N LYS A 341 -6.48 -12.33 -9.77
CA LYS A 341 -5.82 -13.61 -9.44
C LYS A 341 -5.01 -14.17 -10.61
N ARG A 342 -5.42 -13.89 -11.86
CA ARG A 342 -4.67 -14.29 -13.06
C ARG A 342 -3.28 -13.65 -13.20
N ASP A 343 -3.03 -12.52 -12.53
CA ASP A 343 -1.73 -11.84 -12.50
C ASP A 343 -0.85 -12.30 -11.34
N VAL A 344 -1.41 -13.05 -10.40
CA VAL A 344 -0.71 -13.59 -9.24
C VAL A 344 0.02 -14.86 -9.66
N ALA A 345 1.29 -14.95 -9.29
CA ALA A 345 2.13 -16.12 -9.46
C ALA A 345 2.11 -17.00 -8.19
N ALA A 346 2.20 -16.40 -7.01
CA ALA A 346 2.16 -17.11 -5.72
C ALA A 346 1.62 -16.21 -4.60
N ILE A 347 1.02 -16.83 -3.59
CA ILE A 347 0.58 -16.20 -2.34
C ILE A 347 1.08 -17.08 -1.21
N ASP A 348 2.12 -16.62 -0.51
CA ASP A 348 2.79 -17.40 0.52
C ASP A 348 2.57 -16.77 1.90
N PRO A 349 1.70 -17.34 2.75
CA PRO A 349 1.59 -16.94 4.15
C PRO A 349 2.94 -17.10 4.85
N GLN A 350 3.23 -16.19 5.77
CA GLN A 350 4.47 -16.18 6.52
C GLN A 350 4.20 -16.35 8.01
N ASN A 351 5.18 -16.94 8.71
CA ASN A 351 5.14 -17.11 10.16
C ASN A 351 5.74 -15.91 10.92
N PHE A 352 5.73 -14.73 10.30
CA PHE A 352 6.18 -13.49 10.92
C PHE A 352 5.13 -12.39 10.77
N SER A 353 5.07 -11.51 11.77
CA SER A 353 4.16 -10.39 11.87
C SER A 353 4.49 -9.30 10.86
N MET A 354 3.47 -8.55 10.43
CA MET A 354 3.69 -7.36 9.59
C MET A 354 4.43 -6.28 10.36
N MET A 355 4.26 -6.26 11.69
CA MET A 355 4.97 -5.34 12.58
C MET A 355 6.47 -5.70 12.59
N PRO A 356 7.35 -4.76 12.24
CA PRO A 356 8.79 -5.01 12.25
C PRO A 356 9.35 -5.12 13.68
N GLU A 357 10.34 -5.99 13.85
CA GLU A 357 11.17 -6.01 15.06
C GLU A 357 12.09 -4.79 15.08
N GLY A 358 12.55 -4.40 16.28
CA GLY A 358 13.53 -3.31 16.44
C GLY A 358 12.93 -1.90 16.29
N LEU A 359 11.61 -1.75 16.21
CA LEU A 359 10.96 -0.43 16.17
C LEU A 359 11.36 0.46 17.35
N VAL A 360 11.54 -0.15 18.52
CA VAL A 360 11.89 0.53 19.76
C VAL A 360 13.30 1.13 19.72
N LEU A 361 14.20 0.58 18.91
CA LEU A 361 15.59 1.05 18.77
C LEU A 361 15.69 2.44 18.11
N ALA A 362 14.62 2.89 17.46
CA ALA A 362 14.55 4.22 16.86
C ALA A 362 14.24 5.33 17.88
N PHE A 363 13.96 4.99 19.14
CA PHE A 363 13.59 5.93 20.19
C PHE A 363 14.67 6.02 21.28
N LYS A 364 14.91 7.25 21.74
CA LYS A 364 15.62 7.48 23.00
C LYS A 364 14.78 7.02 24.20
N GLU A 365 15.40 6.92 25.36
CA GLU A 365 14.74 6.43 26.58
C GLU A 365 13.58 7.33 27.04
N ASP A 366 13.74 8.65 26.92
CA ASP A 366 12.71 9.66 27.16
C ASP A 366 11.58 9.59 26.13
N GLU A 367 11.91 9.54 24.84
CA GLU A 367 10.95 9.33 23.76
C GLU A 367 10.11 8.06 23.98
N LEU A 368 10.75 6.96 24.39
CA LEU A 368 10.04 5.72 24.65
C LEU A 368 9.11 5.83 25.86
N ARG A 369 9.52 6.54 26.92
CA ARG A 369 8.68 6.81 28.09
C ARG A 369 7.42 7.57 27.69
N ASP A 370 7.57 8.61 26.89
CA ASP A 370 6.47 9.43 26.40
C ASP A 370 5.52 8.63 25.49
N LEU A 371 6.09 7.85 24.56
CA LEU A 371 5.32 6.97 23.68
C LEU A 371 4.52 5.94 24.50
N VAL A 372 5.15 5.24 25.44
CA VAL A 372 4.47 4.22 26.27
C VAL A 372 3.41 4.87 27.16
N ALA A 373 3.68 6.04 27.74
CA ALA A 373 2.69 6.76 28.55
C ALA A 373 1.45 7.15 27.72
N TYR A 374 1.66 7.67 26.50
CA TYR A 374 0.57 7.96 25.57
C TYR A 374 -0.20 6.70 25.15
N LEU A 375 0.50 5.63 24.77
CA LEU A 375 -0.11 4.35 24.40
C LEU A 375 -0.91 3.71 25.55
N ARG A 376 -0.58 3.99 26.80
CA ARG A 376 -1.31 3.49 27.98
C ARG A 376 -2.47 4.39 28.41
N GLY A 377 -2.51 5.65 27.97
CA GLY A 377 -3.51 6.64 28.39
C GLY A 377 -4.95 6.26 28.01
N SER A 378 -5.97 6.87 28.59
CA SER A 378 -7.38 6.54 28.26
C SER A 378 -8.01 7.45 27.20
N ARG A 379 -7.32 8.52 26.78
CA ARG A 379 -7.87 9.57 25.91
C ARG A 379 -6.88 10.07 24.87
N GLN A 380 -7.41 10.62 23.79
CA GLN A 380 -6.63 11.39 22.83
C GLN A 380 -6.09 12.68 23.48
N VAL A 381 -4.88 13.08 23.12
CA VAL A 381 -4.22 14.32 23.59
C VAL A 381 -3.85 15.19 22.40
N ALA A 382 -3.65 16.50 22.58
CA ALA A 382 -3.23 17.37 21.48
C ALA A 382 -1.85 16.95 20.93
N LEU A 383 -1.56 17.28 19.67
CA LEU A 383 -0.19 17.22 19.15
C LEU A 383 0.61 18.42 19.68
N PRO A 384 1.96 18.33 19.73
CA PRO A 384 2.78 19.46 20.14
C PRO A 384 2.55 20.64 19.19
N ASN A 385 2.44 21.86 19.75
CA ASN A 385 2.34 23.07 18.94
C ASN A 385 3.62 23.20 18.09
N LYS A 386 3.48 23.58 16.83
CA LYS A 386 4.61 23.69 15.88
C LYS A 386 5.54 24.89 16.12
N ASP A 387 5.26 25.68 17.15
CA ASP A 387 5.84 27.01 17.36
C ASP A 387 6.83 27.11 18.54
N ASN A 388 7.40 26.00 19.01
CA ASN A 388 8.54 26.01 19.95
C ASN A 388 9.69 25.14 19.43
#